data_AF-A0AAD6CJW0-F1
#
_entry.id   AF-A0AAD6CJW0-F1
#
_cell.length_a   1.000
_cell.length_b   1.000
_cell.length_c   1.000
_cell.angle_alpha   90.00
_cell.angle_beta   90.00
_cell.angle_gamma   90.00
#
_symmetry.space_group_name_H-M   'P 1'
#
loop_
_entity.id
_entity.type
_entity.pdbx_description
1 polymer ?
#
loop_
_entity_poly.entity_id
_entity_poly.type
_entity_poly.pdbx_seq_one_letter_code
_entity_poly.pdbx_strand_id
1 'polypeptide(L)'
;MKAIFALSALAAFSKSAYSLADGLHLISTGQDNQLYLTAPDPPGPLVFTKPESDNRDNQTWYIKARDDTGTYSIATFDEKLFVTCASDENSICQESTDVQYFKITAVDPGDPDVYEITTEDDANLSAADDERLEASSSHDGSNLFYIRD
;
A
#
# COMPACT_ATOMS: atom_id res chain seq x y z
N MET A 1 -17.49 -2.97 -55.88
CA MET A 1 -17.04 -3.81 -54.74
C MET A 1 -15.83 -3.15 -54.11
N LYS A 2 -15.73 -3.21 -52.76
CA LYS A 2 -14.77 -2.53 -51.84
C LYS A 2 -15.21 -1.11 -51.44
N ALA A 3 -15.23 -0.69 -50.17
CA ALA A 3 -14.98 -1.34 -48.88
C ALA A 3 -15.70 -0.54 -47.76
N ILE A 4 -16.10 -1.25 -46.70
CA ILE A 4 -16.56 -0.74 -45.40
C ILE A 4 -15.33 -0.30 -44.60
N PHE A 5 -15.40 0.80 -43.84
CA PHE A 5 -14.79 0.90 -42.52
C PHE A 5 -15.59 1.88 -41.65
N ALA A 6 -16.36 1.32 -40.72
CA ALA A 6 -16.91 2.05 -39.59
C ALA A 6 -15.76 2.31 -38.61
N LEU A 7 -15.43 3.59 -38.38
CA LEU A 7 -14.54 3.99 -37.30
C LEU A 7 -15.37 4.03 -36.00
N SER A 8 -15.49 2.88 -35.35
CA SER A 8 -15.88 2.84 -33.93
C SER A 8 -14.61 3.10 -33.12
N ALA A 9 -14.33 4.37 -32.83
CA ALA A 9 -13.36 4.72 -31.80
C ALA A 9 -14.02 4.44 -30.45
N LEU A 10 -13.83 3.21 -29.96
CA LEU A 10 -13.95 2.91 -28.54
C LEU A 10 -12.94 3.82 -27.83
N ALA A 11 -13.42 4.85 -27.13
CA ALA A 11 -12.58 5.57 -26.19
C ALA A 11 -12.18 4.56 -25.12
N ALA A 12 -10.96 4.04 -25.23
CA ALA A 12 -10.36 3.21 -24.22
C ALA A 12 -10.38 4.01 -22.92
N PHE A 13 -11.00 3.43 -21.89
CA PHE A 13 -10.82 3.86 -20.51
C PHE A 13 -9.31 3.95 -20.27
N SER A 14 -8.81 5.17 -20.10
CA SER A 14 -7.50 5.42 -19.52
C SER A 14 -7.60 5.04 -18.05
N LYS A 15 -7.63 3.73 -17.77
CA LYS A 15 -7.35 3.20 -16.43
C LYS A 15 -5.92 3.63 -16.18
N SER A 16 -5.72 4.62 -15.29
CA SER A 16 -4.39 5.03 -14.86
C SER A 16 -3.57 3.77 -14.62
N ALA A 17 -2.52 3.56 -15.40
CA ALA A 17 -1.75 2.31 -15.45
C ALA A 17 -0.94 2.05 -14.16
N TYR A 18 -1.32 2.69 -13.05
CA TYR A 18 -0.53 2.85 -11.84
C TYR A 18 -1.38 2.78 -10.55
N SER A 19 -2.67 2.41 -10.64
CA SER A 19 -3.49 2.14 -9.47
C SER A 19 -3.35 0.68 -9.04
N LEU A 20 -3.03 0.43 -7.77
CA LEU A 20 -3.09 -0.88 -7.15
C LEU A 20 -4.53 -1.42 -7.24
N ALA A 21 -4.69 -2.71 -7.51
CA ALA A 21 -6.01 -3.33 -7.59
C ALA A 21 -6.63 -3.44 -6.19
N ASP A 22 -7.96 -3.33 -6.10
CA ASP A 22 -8.66 -3.67 -4.86
C ASP A 22 -8.57 -5.18 -4.62
N GLY A 23 -8.19 -5.60 -3.42
CA GLY A 23 -8.02 -7.02 -3.15
C GLY A 23 -7.27 -7.35 -1.87
N LEU A 24 -7.00 -8.64 -1.72
CA LEU A 24 -6.14 -9.16 -0.67
C LEU A 24 -4.70 -9.14 -1.16
N HIS A 25 -3.81 -8.61 -0.33
CA HIS A 25 -2.40 -8.47 -0.64
C HIS A 25 -1.51 -8.81 0.56
N LEU A 26 -0.27 -9.17 0.25
CA LEU A 26 0.84 -9.22 1.20
C LEU A 26 1.68 -7.95 1.06
N ILE A 27 2.15 -7.42 2.19
CA ILE A 27 3.02 -6.22 2.24
C ILE A 27 4.36 -6.65 2.86
N SER A 28 5.49 -6.46 2.17
CA SER A 28 6.84 -6.80 2.67
C SER A 28 7.83 -5.64 2.61
N THR A 29 8.87 -5.69 3.45
CA THR A 29 9.96 -4.69 3.51
C THR A 29 11.14 -4.99 2.58
N GLY A 30 11.02 -5.96 1.67
CA GLY A 30 12.13 -6.38 0.82
C GLY A 30 11.72 -7.25 -0.36
N GLN A 31 12.53 -7.20 -1.42
CA GLN A 31 12.29 -7.91 -2.68
C GLN A 31 12.24 -9.44 -2.49
N ASP A 32 12.96 -9.93 -1.49
CA ASP A 32 13.20 -11.33 -1.19
C ASP A 32 12.12 -11.97 -0.31
N ASN A 33 11.05 -11.25 0.02
CA ASN A 33 9.91 -11.74 0.81
C ASN A 33 10.30 -12.32 2.18
N GLN A 34 11.36 -11.81 2.78
CA GLN A 34 11.81 -12.35 4.07
C GLN A 34 10.89 -11.98 5.23
N LEU A 35 10.18 -10.85 5.15
CA LEU A 35 9.30 -10.36 6.21
C LEU A 35 8.02 -9.73 5.65
N TYR A 36 6.87 -10.09 6.23
CA TYR A 36 5.56 -9.53 5.91
C TYR A 36 4.99 -8.73 7.07
N LEU A 37 4.27 -7.66 6.73
CA LEU A 37 3.46 -6.90 7.70
C LEU A 37 2.42 -7.85 8.30
N THR A 38 2.38 -7.93 9.61
CA THR A 38 1.60 -8.92 10.35
C THR A 38 0.78 -8.24 11.44
N ALA A 39 -0.51 -8.52 11.46
CA ALA A 39 -1.42 -8.18 12.54
C ALA A 39 -1.13 -9.06 13.79
N PRO A 40 -0.86 -8.48 14.96
CA PRO A 40 -0.70 -9.26 16.18
C PRO A 40 -2.03 -9.82 16.69
N ASP A 41 -2.00 -10.97 17.36
CA ASP A 41 -3.12 -11.49 18.15
C ASP A 41 -2.69 -11.61 19.63
N PRO A 42 -3.21 -10.77 20.55
CA PRO A 42 -4.30 -9.80 20.38
C PRO A 42 -3.90 -8.51 19.61
N PRO A 43 -4.89 -7.72 19.13
CA PRO A 43 -4.64 -6.51 18.34
C PRO A 43 -3.74 -5.50 19.03
N GLY A 44 -2.89 -4.84 18.25
CA GLY A 44 -1.86 -3.94 18.75
C GLY A 44 -0.94 -3.39 17.65
N PRO A 45 0.29 -3.00 18.01
CA PRO A 45 1.27 -2.50 17.05
C PRO A 45 1.62 -3.55 16.00
N LEU A 46 1.59 -3.15 14.73
CA LEU A 46 1.94 -4.01 13.60
C LEU A 46 3.43 -4.34 13.62
N VAL A 47 3.76 -5.55 13.17
CA VAL A 47 5.13 -6.05 13.15
C VAL A 47 5.45 -6.72 11.82
N PHE A 48 6.73 -6.77 11.47
CA PHE A 48 7.22 -7.53 10.32
C PHE A 48 7.70 -8.90 10.79
N THR A 49 7.07 -9.98 10.32
CA THR A 49 7.43 -11.36 10.70
C THR A 49 7.75 -12.20 9.48
N LYS A 50 8.44 -13.33 9.69
CA LYS A 50 8.77 -14.24 8.60
C LYS A 50 7.48 -14.86 8.02
N PRO A 51 7.50 -15.31 6.76
CA PRO A 51 6.39 -16.05 6.19
C PRO A 51 6.05 -17.28 7.04
N GLU A 52 4.84 -17.33 7.57
CA GLU A 52 4.37 -18.45 8.41
C GLU A 52 3.03 -18.95 7.85
N SER A 53 2.96 -20.23 7.48
CA SER A 53 1.75 -20.82 6.87
C SER A 53 0.52 -20.71 7.77
N ASP A 54 0.74 -20.79 9.08
CA ASP A 54 -0.30 -20.85 10.09
C ASP A 54 -0.77 -19.45 10.50
N ASN A 55 -0.07 -18.40 10.04
CA ASN A 55 -0.36 -17.00 10.35
C ASN A 55 -0.71 -16.18 9.09
N ARG A 56 -1.11 -16.86 8.01
CA ARG A 56 -1.33 -16.25 6.70
C ARG A 56 -2.43 -15.19 6.74
N ASP A 57 -3.51 -15.41 7.50
CA ASP A 57 -4.62 -14.46 7.59
C ASP A 57 -4.16 -13.15 8.24
N ASN A 58 -3.30 -13.21 9.25
CA ASN A 58 -2.72 -12.03 9.90
C ASN A 58 -1.65 -11.33 9.04
N GLN A 59 -1.10 -12.02 8.04
CA GLN A 59 -0.16 -11.45 7.07
C GLN A 59 -0.85 -10.92 5.80
N THR A 60 -2.15 -11.18 5.66
CA THR A 60 -2.95 -10.79 4.49
C THR A 60 -3.79 -9.57 4.79
N TRP A 61 -3.67 -8.56 3.94
CA TRP A 61 -4.30 -7.25 4.11
C TRP A 61 -5.29 -7.00 2.97
N TYR A 62 -6.48 -6.53 3.30
CA TYR A 62 -7.42 -6.05 2.29
C TYR A 62 -7.12 -4.59 1.98
N ILE A 63 -6.66 -4.31 0.75
CA ILE A 63 -6.37 -2.96 0.27
C ILE A 63 -7.49 -2.53 -0.66
N LYS A 64 -8.03 -1.34 -0.42
CA LYS A 64 -9.19 -0.82 -1.16
C LYS A 64 -9.02 0.66 -1.50
N ALA A 65 -9.16 0.99 -2.78
CA ALA A 65 -9.15 2.36 -3.25
C ALA A 65 -10.35 3.14 -2.70
N ARG A 66 -10.08 4.35 -2.20
CA ARG A 66 -11.12 5.32 -1.82
C ARG A 66 -11.75 5.95 -3.06
N ASP A 67 -10.91 6.30 -4.03
CA ASP A 67 -11.25 6.94 -5.29
C ASP A 67 -10.13 6.73 -6.33
N ASP A 68 -10.28 7.33 -7.52
CA ASP A 68 -9.31 7.24 -8.61
C ASP A 68 -8.02 8.06 -8.36
N THR A 69 -7.81 8.62 -7.16
CA THR A 69 -6.66 9.49 -6.84
C THR A 69 -5.44 8.76 -6.28
N GLY A 70 -5.52 7.44 -6.10
CA GLY A 70 -4.42 6.63 -5.54
C GLY A 70 -4.36 6.68 -4.02
N THR A 71 -5.49 6.93 -3.36
CA THR A 71 -5.65 6.81 -1.92
C THR A 71 -6.38 5.52 -1.56
N TYR A 72 -5.93 4.83 -0.52
CA TYR A 72 -6.38 3.49 -0.15
C TYR A 72 -6.57 3.35 1.35
N SER A 73 -7.54 2.54 1.76
CA SER A 73 -7.58 1.97 3.11
C SER A 73 -6.89 0.62 3.13
N ILE A 74 -6.22 0.28 4.24
CA ILE A 74 -5.62 -1.03 4.48
C ILE A 74 -6.32 -1.65 5.68
N ALA A 75 -6.93 -2.82 5.50
CA ALA A 75 -7.71 -3.51 6.52
C ALA A 75 -7.20 -4.94 6.76
N THR A 76 -7.53 -5.52 7.91
CA THR A 76 -7.31 -6.94 8.19
C THR A 76 -8.03 -7.82 7.16
N PHE A 77 -7.59 -9.07 7.01
CA PHE A 77 -8.22 -10.05 6.11
C PHE A 77 -9.75 -10.17 6.28
N ASP A 78 -10.26 -10.01 7.51
CA ASP A 78 -11.69 -10.07 7.82
C ASP A 78 -12.41 -8.71 7.77
N GLU A 79 -11.72 -7.67 7.32
CA GLU A 79 -12.19 -6.29 7.17
C GLU A 79 -12.76 -5.65 8.45
N LYS A 80 -12.40 -6.16 9.65
CA LYS A 80 -12.90 -5.64 10.93
C LYS A 80 -12.06 -4.52 11.50
N LEU A 81 -10.76 -4.53 11.24
CA LEU A 81 -9.81 -3.54 11.73
C LEU A 81 -9.03 -2.94 10.56
N PHE A 82 -8.59 -1.70 10.75
CA PHE A 82 -7.85 -0.92 9.77
C PHE A 82 -6.49 -0.56 10.31
N VAL A 83 -5.51 -0.43 9.41
CA VAL A 83 -4.21 0.11 9.74
C VAL A 83 -4.35 1.60 10.02
N THR A 84 -3.83 2.03 11.17
CA THR A 84 -3.72 3.44 11.54
C THR A 84 -2.31 3.72 12.05
N CYS A 85 -1.69 4.77 11.56
CA CYS A 85 -0.38 5.25 11.96
C CYS A 85 -0.57 6.68 12.48
N ALA A 86 -0.02 6.99 13.65
CA ALA A 86 0.02 8.38 14.08
C ALA A 86 1.06 9.16 13.27
N SER A 87 0.85 10.47 13.15
CA SER A 87 1.57 11.36 12.23
C SER A 87 2.95 11.81 12.75
N ASP A 88 3.44 11.25 13.85
CA ASP A 88 4.76 11.52 14.39
C ASP A 88 5.77 10.48 13.92
N GLU A 89 7.01 10.92 13.72
CA GLU A 89 8.10 10.15 13.07
C GLU A 89 8.47 8.85 13.78
N ASN A 90 8.03 8.66 15.02
CA ASN A 90 8.25 7.46 15.84
C ASN A 90 7.02 6.56 15.97
N SER A 91 5.94 6.85 15.25
CA SER A 91 4.71 6.09 15.42
C SER A 91 4.75 4.73 14.75
N ILE A 92 4.40 3.72 15.54
CA ILE A 92 4.18 2.37 15.06
C ILE A 92 2.73 2.30 14.61
N CYS A 93 2.51 1.91 13.35
CA CYS A 93 1.17 1.62 12.85
C CYS A 93 0.53 0.50 13.69
N GLN A 94 -0.77 0.58 13.90
CA GLN A 94 -1.54 -0.38 14.70
C GLN A 94 -2.90 -0.64 14.08
N GLU A 95 -3.53 -1.73 14.51
CA GLU A 95 -4.91 -2.02 14.17
C GLU A 95 -5.88 -1.13 14.97
N SER A 96 -6.87 -0.55 14.28
CA SER A 96 -7.91 0.28 14.87
C SER A 96 -9.26 0.02 14.21
N THR A 97 -10.35 0.41 14.88
CA THR A 97 -11.68 0.46 14.25
C THR A 97 -11.89 1.70 13.38
N ASP A 98 -11.00 2.70 13.50
CA ASP A 98 -11.05 3.92 12.70
C ASP A 98 -10.35 3.72 11.36
N VAL A 99 -10.96 4.23 10.29
CA VAL A 99 -10.39 4.15 8.94
C VAL A 99 -9.43 5.32 8.71
N GLN A 100 -8.17 5.02 8.43
CA GLN A 100 -7.20 5.97 7.88
C GLN A 100 -6.98 5.65 6.39
N TYR A 101 -6.74 6.70 5.60
CA TYR A 101 -6.38 6.57 4.19
C TYR A 101 -4.90 6.86 4.00
N PHE A 102 -4.29 6.08 3.12
CA PHE A 102 -2.89 6.15 2.74
C PHE A 102 -2.77 6.43 1.26
N LYS A 103 -1.77 7.21 0.88
CA LYS A 103 -1.37 7.34 -0.52
C LYS A 103 -0.38 6.21 -0.84
N ILE A 104 -0.74 5.38 -1.81
CA ILE A 104 0.09 4.25 -2.27
C ILE A 104 0.52 4.54 -3.70
N THR A 105 1.82 4.76 -3.91
CA THR A 105 2.39 5.20 -5.19
C THR A 105 3.40 4.17 -5.69
N ALA A 106 3.26 3.70 -6.94
CA ALA A 106 4.26 2.84 -7.57
C ALA A 106 5.57 3.61 -7.79
N VAL A 107 6.70 3.05 -7.34
CA VAL A 107 8.00 3.74 -7.32
C VAL A 107 8.75 3.57 -8.64
N ASP A 108 8.65 2.39 -9.27
CA ASP A 108 9.20 2.13 -10.60
C ASP A 108 8.12 1.50 -11.51
N PRO A 109 7.73 2.13 -12.63
CA PRO A 109 6.81 1.53 -13.58
C PRO A 109 7.33 0.23 -14.23
N GLY A 110 8.62 -0.10 -14.09
CA GLY A 110 9.24 -1.34 -14.56
C GLY A 110 9.21 -2.50 -13.57
N ASP A 111 8.98 -2.25 -12.28
CA ASP A 111 8.78 -3.26 -11.24
C ASP A 111 7.40 -3.03 -10.58
N PRO A 112 6.36 -3.76 -11.02
CA PRO A 112 4.98 -3.48 -10.63
C PRO A 112 4.70 -3.73 -9.15
N ASP A 113 5.63 -4.37 -8.43
CA ASP A 113 5.40 -4.79 -7.05
C ASP A 113 5.93 -3.76 -6.03
N VAL A 114 6.65 -2.71 -6.44
CA VAL A 114 7.31 -1.75 -5.53
C VAL A 114 6.49 -0.48 -5.33
N TYR A 115 6.09 -0.22 -4.09
CA TYR A 115 5.24 0.89 -3.70
C TYR A 115 5.81 1.69 -2.52
N GLU A 116 5.54 2.98 -2.53
CA GLU A 116 5.71 3.86 -1.38
C GLU A 116 4.33 4.08 -0.72
N ILE A 117 4.24 3.93 0.60
CA ILE A 117 3.02 4.13 1.39
C ILE A 117 3.24 5.34 2.30
N THR A 118 2.39 6.37 2.18
CA THR A 118 2.47 7.61 2.97
C THR A 118 1.10 7.96 3.56
N THR A 119 1.08 8.66 4.71
CA THR A 119 -0.19 9.13 5.30
C THR A 119 -0.72 10.34 4.53
N GLU A 120 -2.05 10.51 4.44
CA GLU A 120 -2.65 11.64 3.72
C GLU A 120 -2.27 13.01 4.33
N ASP A 121 -1.97 13.06 5.63
CA ASP A 121 -1.60 14.29 6.34
C ASP A 121 -0.20 14.83 5.95
N ASP A 122 0.68 13.99 5.41
CA ASP A 122 2.02 14.39 4.92
C ASP A 122 1.97 15.15 3.58
N ALA A 123 0.83 15.16 2.88
CA ALA A 123 0.70 15.76 1.56
C ALA A 123 0.76 17.30 1.53
N ASN A 124 0.96 17.96 2.68
CA ASN A 124 1.04 19.43 2.80
C ASN A 124 2.42 19.97 3.22
N LEU A 125 3.48 19.15 3.21
CA LEU A 125 4.86 19.66 3.31
C LEU A 125 5.41 19.96 1.91
N SER A 126 4.98 21.10 1.35
CA SER A 126 5.63 21.67 0.17
C SER A 126 7.01 22.22 0.55
N ALA A 127 8.05 21.70 -0.11
CA ALA A 127 9.29 22.40 -0.41
C ALA A 127 9.88 23.28 0.71
N ALA A 128 10.51 22.66 1.71
CA ALA A 128 11.60 23.30 2.45
C ALA A 128 12.44 22.23 3.15
N ASP A 129 13.74 22.36 2.95
CA ASP A 129 14.84 21.85 3.77
C ASP A 129 15.24 20.37 3.62
N ASP A 130 16.41 20.23 2.99
CA ASP A 130 17.39 19.15 3.12
C ASP A 130 17.54 18.70 4.57
N GLU A 131 16.77 17.71 5.02
CA GLU A 131 17.23 16.67 5.94
C GLU A 131 16.23 15.51 5.91
N ARG A 132 16.64 14.48 5.18
CA ARG A 132 15.89 13.26 4.89
C ARG A 132 15.71 12.47 6.20
N LEU A 133 14.51 12.48 6.76
CA LEU A 133 14.15 11.70 7.95
C LEU A 133 13.46 10.40 7.50
N GLU A 134 14.11 9.31 7.86
CA GLU A 134 13.82 7.92 7.51
C GLU A 134 12.47 7.52 8.14
N ALA A 135 11.49 7.04 7.36
CA ALA A 135 10.37 6.40 8.02
C ALA A 135 10.88 5.10 8.61
N SER A 136 10.57 4.91 9.90
CA SER A 136 10.39 3.62 10.58
C SER A 136 10.95 2.45 9.77
N SER A 137 12.27 2.28 9.94
CA SER A 137 13.14 1.58 9.02
C SER A 137 12.61 0.20 8.65
N SER A 138 12.32 0.02 7.36
CA SER A 138 12.72 -1.21 6.66
C SER A 138 14.18 -1.50 6.98
N HIS A 139 14.64 -2.74 6.83
CA HIS A 139 15.99 -3.14 7.21
C HIS A 139 17.12 -2.35 6.47
N ASP A 140 16.77 -1.46 5.53
CA ASP A 140 17.66 -0.60 4.74
C ASP A 140 17.35 0.92 4.79
N GLY A 141 16.39 1.39 5.60
CA GLY A 141 16.09 2.82 5.72
C GLY A 141 15.21 3.42 4.61
N SER A 142 14.65 2.57 3.75
CA SER A 142 13.74 3.01 2.68
C SER A 142 12.26 2.82 3.05
N ASN A 143 11.39 3.79 2.72
CA ASN A 143 9.93 3.70 2.92
C ASN A 143 9.24 2.84 1.83
N LEU A 144 10.00 1.91 1.26
CA LEU A 144 9.61 1.11 0.11
C LEU A 144 9.06 -0.23 0.59
N PHE A 145 7.87 -0.55 0.12
CA PHE A 145 7.19 -1.80 0.41
C PHE A 145 6.91 -2.54 -0.89
N TYR A 146 6.97 -3.86 -0.83
CA TYR A 146 6.49 -4.68 -1.93
C TYR A 146 5.05 -5.12 -1.64
N ILE A 147 4.14 -4.88 -2.57
CA ILE A 147 2.72 -5.27 -2.46
C ILE A 147 2.43 -6.32 -3.53
N ARG A 148 1.89 -7.49 -3.13
CA ARG A 148 1.67 -8.65 -4.01
C ARG A 148 0.34 -9.34 -3.73
N ASP A 149 -0.24 -9.95 -4.75
CA ASP A 149 -1.49 -10.75 -4.70
C ASP A 149 -1.29 -12.15 -4.08
#